data_AF-A0A1Y1MUG6-F1
#
_entry.id   AF-A0A1Y1MUG6-F1
#
_cell.length_a   1.000
_cell.length_b   1.000
_cell.length_c   1.000
_cell.angle_alpha   90.00
_cell.angle_beta   90.00
_cell.angle_gamma   90.00
#
_symmetry.space_group_name_H-M   'P 1'
#
loop_
_entity.id
_entity.type
_entity.pdbx_description
1 polymer ?
#
loop_
_entity_poly.entity_id
_entity_poly.type
_entity_poly.pdbx_seq_one_letter_code
_entity_poly.pdbx_strand_id
1 'polypeptide(L)'
;KKGCWPSEYEGVSRAAWRPAGRFGDFSCDAPWELIESAARSMMSRHSDNVEFVLWTGDALSHAFSHPSKRIQERKQVQLLQNLTDLLGKTFSSQFVFPALGHDDPT
;
A
#
# COMPACT_ATOMS: atom_id res chain seq x y z
N LYS A 1 3.60 -10.06 11.29
CA LYS A 1 4.64 -9.01 11.53
C LYS A 1 5.37 -8.75 10.22
N LYS A 2 5.09 -7.60 9.61
CA LYS A 2 5.83 -6.69 8.69
C LYS A 2 4.86 -5.48 8.52
N GLY A 3 5.20 -4.25 8.14
CA GLY A 3 6.38 -3.78 7.44
C GLY A 3 7.07 -2.57 8.06
N CYS A 4 8.22 -2.22 7.49
CA CYS A 4 9.17 -1.27 8.05
C CYS A 4 9.64 -0.25 7.00
N TRP A 5 9.70 1.04 7.35
CA TRP A 5 10.28 2.15 6.56
C TRP A 5 11.24 2.98 7.42
N PRO A 6 12.38 3.49 6.87
CA PRO A 6 12.56 4.96 6.90
C PRO A 6 13.36 5.56 5.71
N SER A 7 12.93 6.74 5.22
CA SER A 7 13.70 7.71 4.41
C SER A 7 12.88 9.01 4.31
N GLU A 8 13.17 10.19 4.84
CA GLU A 8 14.28 10.87 5.53
C GLU A 8 13.74 11.39 6.91
N TYR A 9 14.56 11.76 7.90
CA TYR A 9 14.19 12.40 9.21
C TYR A 9 14.18 11.61 10.53
N GLU A 10 14.79 10.44 10.69
CA GLU A 10 15.11 9.98 12.07
C GLU A 10 16.56 9.51 12.22
N GLY A 11 17.35 10.39 12.85
CA GLY A 11 18.68 10.08 13.34
C GLY A 11 18.61 9.29 14.64
N VAL A 12 18.75 7.96 14.57
CA VAL A 12 19.19 7.12 15.69
C VAL A 12 20.14 6.03 15.18
N SER A 13 21.06 5.61 16.04
CA SER A 13 22.41 5.09 15.80
C SER A 13 22.57 3.74 15.07
N ARG A 14 23.76 3.62 14.47
CA ARG A 14 24.35 2.52 13.69
C ARG A 14 24.73 1.30 14.54
N ALA A 15 24.09 0.15 14.31
CA ALA A 15 24.74 -1.17 14.27
C ALA A 15 23.72 -2.24 13.79
N ALA A 16 23.97 -2.83 12.61
CA ALA A 16 23.37 -4.06 12.07
C ALA A 16 21.96 -4.04 11.43
N TRP A 17 21.32 -2.89 11.15
CA TRP A 17 20.11 -2.85 10.30
C TRP A 17 20.41 -2.17 8.96
N ARG A 18 20.21 -2.88 7.85
CA ARG A 18 20.17 -2.26 6.51
C ARG A 18 18.84 -1.46 6.42
N PRO A 19 18.87 -0.15 6.15
CA PRO A 19 17.65 0.61 5.92
C PRO A 19 16.89 0.03 4.73
N ALA A 20 15.56 0.03 4.80
CA ALA A 20 14.73 -0.33 3.66
C ALA A 20 15.00 0.64 2.49
N GLY A 21 14.98 0.14 1.26
CA GLY A 21 15.11 1.00 0.08
C GLY A 21 13.87 1.87 -0.10
N ARG A 22 13.93 2.84 -1.03
CA ARG A 22 12.79 3.74 -1.36
C ARG A 22 11.50 2.97 -1.67
N PHE A 23 11.61 1.85 -2.38
CA PHE A 23 10.48 0.99 -2.74
C PHE A 23 10.34 -0.24 -1.84
N GLY A 24 11.19 -0.31 -0.83
CA GLY A 24 11.06 -1.18 0.31
C GLY A 24 12.15 -2.24 0.44
N ASP A 25 11.81 -3.35 1.09
CA ASP A 25 12.71 -4.46 1.39
C ASP A 25 11.94 -5.79 1.25
N PHE A 26 12.64 -6.87 0.89
CA PHE A 26 12.07 -8.22 0.73
C PHE A 26 11.32 -8.70 1.97
N SER A 27 11.67 -8.15 3.13
CA SER A 27 11.06 -8.47 4.39
C SER A 27 10.22 -7.34 4.98
N CYS A 28 9.51 -6.55 4.16
CA CYS A 28 8.55 -5.54 4.61
C CYS A 28 7.22 -5.63 3.84
N ASP A 29 6.17 -4.95 4.33
CA ASP A 29 4.98 -4.62 3.53
C ASP A 29 5.35 -3.61 2.44
N ALA A 30 4.44 -3.13 1.60
CA ALA A 30 4.75 -2.14 0.56
C ALA A 30 4.74 -0.69 1.11
N PRO A 31 5.73 0.17 0.76
CA PRO A 31 5.65 1.59 1.06
C PRO A 31 4.69 2.27 0.10
N TRP A 32 4.22 3.46 0.45
CA TRP A 32 3.33 4.22 -0.43
C TRP A 32 3.94 4.48 -1.80
N GLU A 33 5.25 4.72 -1.84
CA GLU A 33 6.03 4.93 -3.07
C GLU A 33 5.98 3.73 -4.02
N LEU A 34 5.96 2.49 -3.49
CA LEU A 34 5.81 1.30 -4.32
C LEU A 34 4.39 1.18 -4.84
N ILE A 35 3.38 1.43 -4.01
CA ILE A 35 1.97 1.36 -4.39
C ILE A 35 1.65 2.39 -5.50
N GLU A 36 2.07 3.65 -5.31
CA GLU A 36 1.85 4.72 -6.28
C GLU A 36 2.60 4.47 -7.60
N SER A 37 3.87 4.04 -7.53
CA SER A 37 4.65 3.74 -8.74
C SER A 37 4.11 2.54 -9.50
N ALA A 38 3.61 1.51 -8.81
CA ALA A 38 2.96 0.37 -9.44
C ALA A 38 1.68 0.77 -10.16
N ALA A 39 0.78 1.50 -9.50
CA ALA A 39 -0.47 1.99 -10.10
C ALA A 39 -0.21 2.80 -11.37
N ARG A 40 0.69 3.79 -11.30
CA ARG A 40 1.07 4.61 -12.46
C ARG A 40 1.72 3.79 -13.57
N SER A 41 2.58 2.83 -13.21
CA SER A 41 3.25 1.98 -14.19
C SER A 41 2.25 1.10 -14.94
N MET A 42 1.26 0.53 -14.25
CA MET A 42 0.19 -0.25 -14.87
C MET A 42 -0.56 0.57 -15.91
N MET A 43 -0.99 1.78 -15.56
CA MET A 43 -1.67 2.67 -16.50
C MET A 43 -0.77 3.07 -17.67
N SER A 44 0.50 3.41 -17.42
CA SER A 44 1.43 3.84 -18.49
C SER A 44 1.73 2.77 -19.54
N ARG A 45 1.69 1.48 -19.14
CA ARG A 45 2.04 0.36 -20.03
C ARG A 45 0.85 -0.21 -20.78
N HIS A 46 -0.36 0.01 -20.25
CA HIS A 46 -1.57 -0.66 -20.73
C HIS A 46 -2.76 0.28 -20.88
N SER A 47 -2.55 1.60 -20.99
CA SER A 47 -3.61 2.63 -20.99
C SER A 47 -4.75 2.35 -21.96
N ASP A 48 -4.44 1.72 -23.09
CA ASP A 48 -5.39 1.52 -24.19
C ASP A 48 -6.00 0.10 -24.20
N ASN A 49 -5.47 -0.83 -23.39
CA ASN A 49 -5.84 -2.26 -23.41
C ASN A 49 -6.41 -2.78 -22.09
N VAL A 50 -6.48 -1.96 -21.04
CA VAL A 50 -7.17 -2.34 -19.80
C VAL A 50 -8.61 -1.89 -19.87
N GLU A 51 -9.54 -2.84 -19.84
CA GLU A 51 -10.98 -2.58 -19.78
C GLU A 51 -11.46 -2.41 -18.32
N PHE A 52 -10.86 -3.16 -17.40
CA PHE A 52 -11.17 -3.13 -15.97
C PHE A 52 -9.99 -3.57 -15.11
N VAL A 53 -10.06 -3.23 -13.83
CA VAL A 53 -9.12 -3.64 -12.79
C VAL A 53 -9.87 -4.45 -11.74
N LEU A 54 -9.31 -5.60 -11.35
CA LEU A 54 -9.76 -6.35 -10.17
C LEU A 54 -8.83 -6.01 -9.00
N TRP A 55 -9.39 -5.55 -7.88
CA TRP A 55 -8.64 -5.28 -6.65
C TRP A 55 -9.17 -6.15 -5.52
N THR A 56 -8.40 -7.17 -5.12
CA THR A 56 -8.87 -8.23 -4.22
C THR A 56 -8.50 -7.99 -2.74
N GLY A 57 -8.42 -6.74 -2.30
CA GLY A 57 -8.25 -6.40 -0.89
C GLY A 57 -6.83 -6.58 -0.34
N ASP A 58 -6.72 -6.75 0.98
CA ASP A 58 -5.47 -6.91 1.76
C ASP A 58 -4.51 -5.73 1.60
N ALA A 59 -5.07 -4.53 1.64
CA ALA A 59 -4.33 -3.29 1.41
C ALA A 59 -3.63 -2.76 2.67
N LEU A 60 -3.99 -3.27 3.85
CA LEU A 60 -3.47 -2.79 5.11
C LEU A 60 -2.18 -3.52 5.50
N SER A 61 -1.29 -2.79 6.19
CA SER A 61 -0.07 -3.39 6.72
C SER A 61 -0.40 -4.48 7.74
N HIS A 62 0.26 -5.63 7.63
CA HIS A 62 0.19 -6.71 8.63
C HIS A 62 0.69 -6.27 10.02
N ALA A 63 1.30 -5.09 10.15
CA ALA A 63 1.68 -4.52 11.43
C ALA A 63 0.45 -4.10 12.21
N PHE A 64 -0.63 -3.70 11.53
CA PHE A 64 -1.86 -3.22 12.13
C PHE A 64 -2.72 -4.34 12.73
N SER A 65 -2.51 -5.60 12.38
CA SER A 65 -3.16 -6.73 13.06
C SER A 65 -2.47 -7.11 14.39
N HIS A 66 -1.24 -6.65 14.62
CA HIS A 66 -0.51 -6.95 15.86
C HIS A 66 -1.04 -6.08 17.03
N PRO A 67 -1.33 -6.64 18.23
CA PRO A 67 -1.94 -5.89 19.34
C PRO A 67 -1.21 -4.61 19.73
N SER A 68 0.13 -4.63 19.68
CA SER A 68 0.98 -3.49 20.04
C SER A 68 1.05 -2.37 18.98
N LYS A 69 0.57 -2.62 17.76
CA LYS A 69 0.61 -1.68 16.63
C LYS A 69 -0.78 -1.52 15.99
N ARG A 70 -1.82 -2.06 16.63
CA ARG A 70 -3.19 -2.01 16.14
C ARG A 70 -3.66 -0.56 16.08
N ILE A 71 -4.14 -0.16 14.91
CA ILE A 71 -4.74 1.15 14.70
C ILE A 71 -6.26 1.05 14.84
N GLN A 72 -6.91 2.19 15.06
CA GLN A 72 -8.37 2.27 15.10
C GLN A 72 -8.95 1.99 13.71
N GLU A 73 -10.11 1.36 13.66
CA GLU A 73 -10.83 1.03 12.42
C GLU A 73 -11.04 2.27 11.53
N ARG A 74 -11.36 3.44 12.10
CA ARG A 74 -11.44 4.70 11.36
C ARG A 74 -10.16 5.04 10.59
N LYS A 75 -8.98 4.75 11.17
CA LYS A 75 -7.69 4.94 10.48
C LYS A 75 -7.48 3.90 9.38
N GLN A 76 -7.94 2.67 9.59
CA GLN A 76 -7.92 1.63 8.55
C GLN A 76 -8.77 2.05 7.34
N VAL A 77 -9.99 2.49 7.58
CA VAL A 77 -10.89 3.03 6.54
C VAL A 77 -10.25 4.21 5.81
N GLN A 78 -9.59 5.13 6.53
CA GLN A 78 -8.87 6.25 5.90
C GLN A 78 -7.72 5.79 4.98
N LEU A 79 -6.98 4.76 5.37
CA LEU A 79 -5.93 4.19 4.52
C LEU A 79 -6.51 3.53 3.26
N LEU A 80 -7.64 2.83 3.40
CA LEU A 80 -8.37 2.27 2.26
C LEU A 80 -8.92 3.35 1.34
N GLN A 81 -9.40 4.48 1.89
CA GLN A 81 -9.83 5.64 1.11
C GLN A 81 -8.66 6.21 0.30
N ASN A 82 -7.47 6.35 0.89
CA ASN A 82 -6.29 6.83 0.14
C ASN A 82 -5.97 5.91 -1.05
N LEU A 83 -6.03 4.58 -0.85
CA LEU A 83 -5.78 3.63 -1.94
C LEU A 83 -6.90 3.65 -2.99
N THR A 84 -8.16 3.73 -2.56
CA THR A 84 -9.31 3.86 -3.45
C THR A 84 -9.20 5.12 -4.31
N ASP A 85 -8.82 6.26 -3.71
CA ASP A 85 -8.59 7.51 -4.41
C ASP A 85 -7.44 7.40 -5.41
N LEU A 86 -6.33 6.75 -5.04
CA LEU A 86 -5.20 6.52 -5.93
C LEU A 86 -5.64 5.70 -7.14
N LEU A 87 -6.37 4.61 -6.93
CA LEU A 87 -6.86 3.74 -8.01
C LEU A 87 -7.87 4.48 -8.90
N GLY A 88 -8.84 5.20 -8.31
CA GLY A 88 -9.82 5.97 -9.07
C GLY A 88 -9.21 7.11 -9.89
N LYS A 89 -8.17 7.77 -9.39
CA LYS A 89 -7.42 8.79 -10.13
C LYS A 89 -6.54 8.20 -11.23
N THR A 90 -5.94 7.04 -10.97
CA THR A 90 -5.03 6.40 -11.92
C THR A 90 -5.78 5.74 -13.08
N PHE A 91 -6.92 5.11 -12.78
CA PHE A 91 -7.76 4.37 -13.72
C PHE A 91 -9.08 5.10 -13.96
N SER A 92 -9.01 6.36 -14.38
CA SER A 92 -10.18 7.25 -14.47
C SER A 92 -11.22 6.83 -15.52
N SER A 93 -10.84 5.99 -16.47
CA SER A 93 -11.70 5.53 -17.57
C SER A 93 -12.03 4.04 -17.49
N GLN A 94 -11.40 3.30 -16.58
CA GLN A 94 -11.59 1.87 -16.37
C GLN A 94 -12.43 1.63 -15.11
N PHE A 95 -13.24 0.57 -15.13
CA PHE A 95 -13.93 0.14 -13.92
C PHE A 95 -12.95 -0.57 -12.97
N VAL A 96 -12.92 -0.15 -11.71
CA VAL A 96 -12.20 -0.87 -10.63
C VAL A 96 -13.23 -1.65 -9.82
N PHE A 97 -13.10 -2.97 -9.78
CA PHE A 97 -13.98 -3.86 -9.02
C PHE A 97 -13.27 -4.34 -7.75
N PRO A 98 -13.60 -3.78 -6.57
CA PRO A 98 -12.99 -4.18 -5.32
C PRO A 98 -13.66 -5.41 -4.70
N ALA A 99 -12.87 -6.21 -4.01
CA ALA A 99 -13.32 -7.20 -3.03
C ALA A 99 -12.54 -6.98 -1.72
N LEU A 100 -13.21 -7.16 -0.58
CA LEU A 100 -12.55 -7.07 0.73
C LEU A 100 -11.69 -8.31 0.96
N GLY A 101 -10.47 -8.08 1.41
CA GLY A 101 -9.53 -9.12 1.82
C GLY A 101 -9.70 -9.51 3.28
N HIS A 102 -8.88 -10.46 3.75
CA HIS A 102 -8.97 -10.97 5.12
C HIS A 102 -8.52 -9.97 6.19
N ASP A 103 -7.65 -9.02 5.82
CA ASP A 103 -7.03 -8.05 6.73
C ASP A 103 -7.73 -6.68 6.65
N ASP A 104 -8.75 -6.54 5.78
CA ASP A 104 -9.55 -5.33 5.65
C ASP A 104 -10.66 -5.26 6.73
N PRO A 105 -11.02 -4.07 7.22
CA PRO A 105 -12.10 -3.90 8.18
C PRO A 105 -13.47 -4.25 7.57
N THR A 106 -14.32 -4.90 8.38
CA THR A 106 -15.71 -5.29 8.05
C THR A 106 -16.73 -4.33 8.63
#